data_AF-A0AAV7RW22-F1
#
_entry.id   AF-A0AAV7RW22-F1
#
_cell.length_a   1.000
_cell.length_b   1.000
_cell.length_c   1.000
_cell.angle_alpha   90.00
_cell.angle_beta   90.00
_cell.angle_gamma   90.00
#
_symmetry.space_group_name_H-M   'P 1'
#
loop_
_entity.id
_entity.type
_entity.pdbx_description
1 polymer ?
#
loop_
_entity_poly.entity_id
_entity_poly.type
_entity_poly.pdbx_seq_one_letter_code
_entity_poly.pdbx_strand_id
1 'polypeptide(L)'
;MPGPPPIEKMITKLTEEIKKGFSVSEANQVSIRGPCEMLEAKFDLLANRTQILEETVESLKEDVILIKQDLRQARASELDLQDKLEQLENAGRRNNLRILNVPEGVEGVDIKLFTASLIKDTLQLEETEQDIAANIQRIHRTRLGEILVGKNLGRSW
;
A
#
# COMPACT_ATOMS: atom_id res chain seq x y z
N MET A 1 51.42 83.85 -16.64
CA MET A 1 50.70 82.79 -15.90
C MET A 1 49.29 83.29 -15.65
N PRO A 2 48.22 82.60 -16.07
CA PRO A 2 46.87 83.02 -15.72
C PRO A 2 46.67 82.82 -14.20
N GLY A 3 46.27 83.90 -13.51
CA GLY A 3 45.99 83.88 -12.07
C GLY A 3 44.79 83.00 -11.70
N PRO A 4 44.65 82.62 -10.42
CA PRO A 4 43.61 81.70 -9.98
C PRO A 4 42.20 82.25 -10.32
N PRO A 5 41.27 81.39 -10.74
CA PRO A 5 39.94 81.81 -11.14
C PRO A 5 39.17 82.44 -9.96
N PRO A 6 38.24 83.39 -10.22
CA PRO A 6 37.43 84.03 -9.20
C PRO A 6 36.61 83.02 -8.38
N ILE A 7 36.55 83.21 -7.06
CA ILE A 7 35.85 82.34 -6.09
C ILE A 7 34.42 82.01 -6.52
N GLU A 8 33.70 82.97 -7.11
CA GLU A 8 32.33 82.79 -7.61
C GLU A 8 32.22 81.68 -8.67
N LYS A 9 33.20 81.55 -9.58
CA LYS A 9 33.22 80.50 -10.60
C LYS A 9 33.45 79.11 -9.99
N MET A 10 34.16 79.03 -8.87
CA MET A 10 34.33 77.77 -8.13
C MET A 10 33.03 77.37 -7.44
N ILE A 11 32.32 78.33 -6.82
CA ILE A 11 31.03 78.10 -6.17
C ILE A 11 29.97 77.61 -7.16
N THR A 12 29.87 78.23 -8.34
CA THR A 12 28.89 77.80 -9.36
C THR A 12 29.18 76.39 -9.87
N LYS A 13 30.46 76.08 -10.14
CA LYS A 13 30.88 74.74 -10.57
C LYS A 13 30.59 73.67 -9.51
N LEU A 14 30.90 73.96 -8.23
CA LEU A 14 30.56 73.08 -7.10
C LEU A 14 29.04 72.86 -7.01
N THR A 15 28.25 73.90 -7.19
CA THR A 15 26.78 73.81 -7.14
C THR A 15 26.23 72.94 -8.27
N GLU A 16 26.79 73.02 -9.47
CA GLU A 16 26.42 72.18 -10.62
C GLU A 16 26.82 70.71 -10.41
N GLU A 17 28.02 70.45 -9.90
CA GLU A 17 28.48 69.10 -9.58
C GLU A 17 27.61 68.45 -8.48
N ILE A 18 27.24 69.21 -7.44
CA ILE A 18 26.32 68.75 -6.40
C ILE A 18 24.94 68.42 -6.99
N LYS A 19 24.38 69.30 -7.84
CA LYS A 19 23.09 69.04 -8.51
C LYS A 19 23.14 67.77 -9.36
N LYS A 20 24.22 67.56 -10.11
CA LYS A 20 24.42 66.38 -10.94
C LYS A 20 24.59 65.11 -10.10
N GLY A 21 25.31 65.18 -8.98
CA GLY A 21 25.42 64.07 -8.04
C GLY A 21 24.07 63.70 -7.42
N PHE A 22 23.27 64.71 -7.06
CA PHE A 22 21.94 64.51 -6.49
C PHE A 22 20.98 63.85 -7.49
N SER A 23 20.98 64.29 -8.76
CA SER A 23 20.13 63.70 -9.79
C SER A 23 20.49 62.24 -10.11
N VAL A 24 21.79 61.90 -10.10
CA VAL A 24 22.24 60.51 -10.27
C VAL A 24 21.85 59.65 -9.07
N SER A 25 21.99 60.18 -7.85
CA SER A 25 21.58 59.47 -6.63
C SER A 25 20.09 59.17 -6.61
N GLU A 26 19.26 60.13 -7.01
CA GLU A 26 17.81 59.98 -7.10
C GLU A 26 17.41 58.94 -8.15
N ALA A 27 18.05 58.97 -9.32
CA ALA A 27 17.83 57.96 -10.36
C ALA A 27 18.19 56.54 -9.89
N ASN A 28 19.31 56.38 -9.17
CA ASN A 28 19.71 55.09 -8.60
C ASN A 28 18.70 54.62 -7.53
N GLN A 29 18.22 55.53 -6.68
CA GLN A 29 17.23 55.22 -5.66
C GLN A 29 15.91 54.72 -6.27
N VAL A 30 15.44 55.38 -7.34
CA VAL A 30 14.25 54.94 -8.09
C VAL A 30 14.50 53.59 -8.77
N SER A 31 15.68 53.39 -9.36
CA SER A 31 16.03 52.14 -10.04
C SER A 31 16.12 50.93 -9.11
N ILE A 32 16.49 51.12 -7.84
CA ILE A 32 16.59 50.05 -6.83
C ILE A 32 15.22 49.75 -6.20
N ARG A 33 14.39 50.80 -6.03
CA ARG A 33 13.11 50.68 -5.35
C ARG A 33 12.16 49.68 -6.03
N GLY A 34 12.02 49.74 -7.35
CA GLY A 34 11.13 48.84 -8.10
C GLY A 34 11.48 47.34 -7.94
N PRO A 35 12.75 46.94 -8.13
CA PRO A 35 13.21 45.58 -7.81
C PRO A 35 12.97 45.16 -6.35
N CYS A 36 13.17 46.06 -5.38
CA CYS A 36 12.88 45.77 -3.96
C CYS A 36 11.40 45.49 -3.72
N GLU A 37 10.49 46.33 -4.23
CA GLU A 37 9.03 46.13 -4.13
C GLU A 37 8.61 44.81 -4.80
N MET A 38 9.23 44.45 -5.92
CA MET A 38 8.98 43.16 -6.59
C MET A 38 9.50 41.97 -5.77
N LEU A 39 10.64 42.10 -5.11
CA LEU A 39 11.18 41.07 -4.23
C LEU A 39 10.28 40.87 -3.01
N GLU A 40 9.81 41.95 -2.39
CA GLU A 40 8.84 41.91 -1.29
C GLU A 40 7.59 41.12 -1.70
N ALA A 41 6.99 41.46 -2.85
CA ALA A 41 5.81 40.74 -3.35
C ALA A 41 6.09 39.24 -3.62
N LYS A 42 7.29 38.90 -4.10
CA LYS A 42 7.70 37.49 -4.30
C LYS A 42 7.92 36.76 -2.98
N PHE A 43 8.47 37.43 -1.97
CA PHE A 43 8.63 36.87 -0.63
C PHE A 43 7.29 36.60 0.03
N ASP A 44 6.34 37.52 -0.06
CA ASP A 44 4.97 37.31 0.46
C ASP A 44 4.28 36.13 -0.24
N LEU A 45 4.42 36.03 -1.56
CA LEU A 45 3.89 34.91 -2.32
C LEU A 45 4.52 33.57 -1.90
N LEU A 46 5.84 33.54 -1.72
CA LEU A 46 6.54 32.33 -1.27
C LEU A 46 6.17 31.96 0.16
N ALA A 47 6.01 32.93 1.06
CA ALA A 47 5.57 32.71 2.43
C ALA A 47 4.19 32.05 2.45
N ASN A 48 3.22 32.61 1.71
CA ASN A 48 1.87 32.06 1.59
C ASN A 48 1.88 30.64 1.00
N ARG A 49 2.65 30.40 -0.06
CA ARG A 49 2.77 29.06 -0.66
C ARG A 49 3.39 28.05 0.31
N THR A 50 4.37 28.47 1.09
CA THR A 50 5.02 27.61 2.08
C THR A 50 4.05 27.24 3.19
N GLN A 51 3.28 28.20 3.70
CA GLN A 51 2.25 27.93 4.70
C GLN A 51 1.21 26.92 4.21
N ILE A 52 0.66 27.10 3.00
CA ILE A 52 -0.32 26.17 2.42
C ILE A 52 0.31 24.77 2.25
N LEU A 53 1.57 24.69 1.83
CA LEU A 53 2.27 23.41 1.71
C LEU A 53 2.44 22.73 3.06
N GLU A 54 2.75 23.48 4.12
CA GLU A 54 2.87 22.93 5.47
C GLU A 54 1.53 22.38 5.99
N GLU A 55 0.45 23.13 5.81
CA GLU A 55 -0.91 22.72 6.20
C GLU A 55 -1.36 21.46 5.45
N THR A 56 -1.14 21.42 4.13
CA THR A 56 -1.50 20.25 3.30
C THR A 56 -0.65 19.03 3.64
N VAL A 57 0.64 19.20 3.90
CA VAL A 57 1.52 18.12 4.34
C VAL A 57 1.06 17.56 5.68
N GLU A 58 0.61 18.40 6.60
CA GLU A 58 0.11 17.92 7.90
C GLU A 58 -1.17 17.10 7.76
N SER A 59 -2.14 17.59 6.98
CA SER A 59 -3.36 16.83 6.66
C SER A 59 -3.06 15.49 5.99
N LEU A 60 -2.12 15.46 5.02
CA LEU A 60 -1.73 14.21 4.36
C LEU A 60 -1.05 13.22 5.32
N LYS A 61 -0.30 13.69 6.34
CA LYS A 61 0.27 12.79 7.35
C LYS A 61 -0.82 12.14 8.19
N GLU A 62 -1.84 12.91 8.58
CA GLU A 62 -2.99 12.39 9.33
C GLU A 62 -3.72 11.30 8.53
N ASP A 63 -4.01 11.57 7.25
CA ASP A 63 -4.63 10.58 6.36
C ASP A 63 -3.79 9.29 6.24
N VAL A 64 -2.47 9.43 6.09
CA VAL A 64 -1.56 8.27 6.01
C VAL A 64 -1.57 7.46 7.30
N ILE A 65 -1.71 8.10 8.48
CA ILE A 65 -1.82 7.40 9.76
C ILE A 65 -3.11 6.60 9.82
N LEU A 66 -4.24 7.20 9.44
CA LEU A 66 -5.55 6.54 9.43
C LEU A 66 -5.56 5.34 8.47
N ILE A 67 -5.09 5.52 7.24
CA ILE A 67 -5.01 4.45 6.24
C ILE A 67 -4.14 3.28 6.74
N LYS A 68 -3.01 3.58 7.41
CA LYS A 68 -2.16 2.54 7.98
C LYS A 68 -2.84 1.77 9.11
N GLN A 69 -3.64 2.45 9.93
CA GLN A 69 -4.41 1.81 10.99
C GLN A 69 -5.49 0.89 10.41
N ASP A 70 -6.26 1.38 9.44
CA ASP A 70 -7.32 0.61 8.77
C ASP A 70 -6.74 -0.62 8.06
N LEU A 71 -5.60 -0.46 7.38
CA LEU A 71 -4.92 -1.57 6.72
C LEU A 71 -4.46 -2.65 7.71
N ARG A 72 -3.99 -2.26 8.90
CA ARG A 72 -3.62 -3.21 9.96
C ARG A 72 -4.83 -3.96 10.47
N GLN A 73 -5.93 -3.27 10.69
CA GLN A 73 -7.18 -3.89 11.14
C GLN A 73 -7.72 -4.85 10.08
N ALA A 74 -7.76 -4.45 8.81
CA ALA A 74 -8.24 -5.28 7.72
C ALA A 74 -7.40 -6.56 7.58
N ARG A 75 -6.06 -6.46 7.66
CA ARG A 75 -5.17 -7.62 7.65
C ARG A 75 -5.37 -8.55 8.83
N ALA A 76 -5.58 -8.01 10.03
CA ALA A 76 -5.86 -8.83 11.20
C ALA A 76 -7.17 -9.61 11.04
N SER A 77 -8.22 -8.96 10.51
CA SER A 77 -9.48 -9.62 10.20
C SER A 77 -9.34 -10.66 9.07
N GLU A 78 -8.54 -10.38 8.04
CA GLU A 78 -8.27 -11.33 6.97
C GLU A 78 -7.62 -12.61 7.52
N LEU A 79 -6.61 -12.49 8.37
CA LEU A 79 -5.94 -13.64 8.98
C LEU A 79 -6.90 -14.45 9.87
N ASP A 80 -7.67 -13.79 10.72
CA ASP A 80 -8.67 -14.47 11.57
C ASP A 80 -9.75 -15.19 10.74
N LEU A 81 -10.17 -14.60 9.62
CA LEU A 81 -11.11 -15.24 8.70
C LEU A 81 -10.48 -16.43 7.97
N GLN A 82 -9.21 -16.34 7.58
CA GLN A 82 -8.47 -17.45 6.97
C GLN A 82 -8.36 -18.63 7.95
N ASP A 83 -7.99 -18.36 9.21
CA ASP A 83 -7.90 -19.39 10.25
C ASP A 83 -9.26 -20.06 10.50
N LYS A 84 -10.35 -19.27 10.54
CA LYS A 84 -11.72 -19.80 10.67
C LYS A 84 -12.13 -20.64 9.48
N LEU A 85 -11.79 -20.22 8.26
CA LEU A 85 -12.07 -20.99 7.05
C LEU A 85 -11.32 -22.32 7.05
N GLU A 86 -10.04 -22.32 7.41
CA GLU A 86 -9.26 -23.55 7.52
C GLU A 86 -9.86 -24.49 8.58
N GLN A 87 -10.24 -23.97 9.75
CA GLN A 87 -10.91 -24.76 10.78
C GLN A 87 -12.23 -25.36 10.29
N LEU A 88 -13.06 -24.59 9.58
CA LEU A 88 -14.32 -25.07 9.03
C LEU A 88 -14.12 -26.10 7.92
N GLU A 89 -13.13 -25.91 7.05
CA GLU A 89 -12.77 -26.85 6.01
C GLU A 89 -12.28 -28.18 6.61
N ASN A 90 -11.41 -28.09 7.62
CA ASN A 90 -10.92 -29.25 8.36
C ASN A 90 -12.04 -29.95 9.12
N ALA A 91 -12.92 -29.21 9.81
CA ALA A 91 -14.07 -29.78 10.51
C ALA A 91 -15.05 -30.46 9.54
N GLY A 92 -15.31 -29.85 8.39
CA GLY A 92 -16.16 -30.40 7.34
C GLY A 92 -15.57 -31.65 6.67
N ARG A 93 -14.24 -31.76 6.61
CA ARG A 93 -13.54 -32.92 6.05
C ARG A 93 -13.11 -33.96 7.10
N ARG A 94 -13.30 -33.70 8.39
CA ARG A 94 -12.81 -34.56 9.48
C ARG A 94 -13.29 -36.00 9.37
N ASN A 95 -14.50 -36.21 8.87
CA ASN A 95 -15.09 -37.54 8.72
C ASN A 95 -14.87 -38.15 7.32
N ASN A 96 -14.09 -37.49 6.46
CA ASN A 96 -13.82 -37.97 5.11
C ASN A 96 -12.50 -38.74 5.10
N LEU A 97 -12.56 -40.02 4.72
CA LEU A 97 -11.38 -40.84 4.47
C LEU A 97 -11.04 -40.81 2.97
N ARG A 98 -9.74 -40.75 2.66
CA ARG A 98 -9.23 -40.87 1.29
C ARG A 98 -8.41 -42.16 1.18
N ILE A 99 -8.87 -43.07 0.33
CA ILE A 99 -8.17 -44.31 0.02
C ILE A 99 -7.46 -44.10 -1.32
N LEU A 100 -6.14 -44.27 -1.32
CA LEU A 100 -5.29 -44.05 -2.49
C LEU A 100 -4.87 -45.38 -3.12
N ASN A 101 -4.51 -45.34 -4.40
CA ASN A 101 -3.97 -46.49 -5.15
C ASN A 101 -4.92 -47.69 -5.28
N VAL A 102 -6.24 -47.47 -5.28
CA VAL A 102 -7.23 -48.52 -5.61
C VAL A 102 -7.37 -48.60 -7.14
N PRO A 103 -7.00 -49.73 -7.78
CA PRO A 103 -7.12 -49.89 -9.23
C PRO A 103 -8.58 -49.70 -9.69
N GLU A 104 -8.78 -49.21 -10.91
CA GLU A 104 -10.14 -48.99 -11.43
C GLU A 104 -10.86 -50.31 -11.71
N GLY A 105 -12.14 -50.40 -11.35
CA GLY A 105 -12.99 -51.55 -11.65
C GLY A 105 -12.95 -52.71 -10.64
N VAL A 106 -12.05 -52.67 -9.65
CA VAL A 106 -11.99 -53.71 -8.59
C VAL A 106 -13.16 -53.64 -7.60
N GLU A 107 -13.87 -52.51 -7.56
CA GLU A 107 -14.96 -52.27 -6.61
C GLU A 107 -16.25 -53.03 -6.96
N GLY A 108 -16.35 -53.54 -8.19
CA GLY A 108 -17.57 -54.19 -8.66
C GLY A 108 -18.75 -53.22 -8.77
N VAL A 109 -19.95 -53.74 -8.46
CA VAL A 109 -21.22 -52.99 -8.61
C VAL A 109 -21.50 -52.09 -7.42
N ASP A 110 -21.08 -52.47 -6.21
CA ASP A 110 -21.33 -51.71 -4.98
C ASP A 110 -20.02 -51.28 -4.29
N ILE A 111 -19.65 -50.02 -4.57
CA ILE A 111 -18.46 -49.37 -4.03
C ILE A 111 -18.53 -49.25 -2.50
N LYS A 112 -19.73 -49.11 -1.91
CA LYS A 112 -19.88 -49.00 -0.44
C LYS A 112 -19.52 -50.31 0.23
N LEU A 113 -20.05 -51.43 -0.27
CA LEU A 113 -19.74 -52.76 0.26
C LEU A 113 -18.27 -53.12 0.08
N PHE A 114 -17.70 -52.87 -1.10
CA PHE A 114 -16.26 -53.06 -1.34
C PHE A 114 -15.39 -52.26 -0.35
N THR A 115 -15.78 -51.02 -0.06
CA THR A 115 -14.99 -50.18 0.86
C THR A 115 -15.17 -50.62 2.31
N ALA A 116 -16.36 -51.08 2.68
CA ALA A 116 -16.61 -51.63 4.01
C ALA A 116 -15.80 -52.92 4.25
N SER A 117 -15.73 -53.82 3.26
CA SER A 117 -14.89 -55.02 3.35
C SER A 117 -13.41 -54.65 3.43
N LEU A 118 -12.94 -53.71 2.60
CA LEU A 118 -11.57 -53.23 2.64
C LEU A 118 -11.19 -52.65 4.03
N ILE A 119 -12.06 -51.83 4.63
CA ILE A 119 -11.83 -51.26 5.97
C ILE A 119 -11.81 -52.37 7.02
N LYS A 120 -12.80 -53.28 6.97
CA LYS A 120 -12.93 -54.40 7.90
C LYS A 120 -11.69 -55.28 7.88
N ASP A 121 -11.25 -55.70 6.70
CA ASP A 121 -10.11 -56.59 6.51
C ASP A 121 -8.79 -55.92 6.92
N THR A 122 -8.65 -54.62 6.66
CA THR A 122 -7.44 -53.87 6.98
C THR A 122 -7.32 -53.59 8.48
N LEU A 123 -8.42 -53.24 9.16
CA LEU A 123 -8.44 -52.89 10.57
C LEU A 123 -8.81 -54.06 11.50
N GLN A 124 -9.16 -55.22 10.93
CA GLN A 124 -9.56 -56.43 11.65
C GLN A 124 -10.74 -56.19 12.59
N LEU A 125 -11.76 -55.48 12.10
CA LEU A 125 -12.96 -55.14 12.88
C LEU A 125 -13.90 -56.35 13.03
N GLU A 126 -14.50 -56.49 14.20
CA GLU A 126 -15.49 -57.56 14.46
C GLU A 126 -16.87 -57.27 13.82
N GLU A 127 -17.12 -56.02 13.45
CA GLU A 127 -18.37 -55.56 12.84
C GLU A 127 -18.61 -56.21 11.46
N THR A 128 -19.87 -56.33 11.05
CA THR A 128 -20.16 -56.83 9.70
C THR A 128 -19.91 -55.73 8.66
N GLU A 129 -19.66 -56.13 7.41
CA GLU A 129 -19.48 -55.16 6.32
C GLU A 129 -20.73 -54.30 6.14
N GLN A 130 -21.90 -54.87 6.41
CA GLN A 130 -23.19 -54.19 6.37
C GLN A 130 -23.32 -53.12 7.45
N ASP A 131 -22.85 -53.39 8.68
CA ASP A 131 -22.85 -52.42 9.79
C ASP A 131 -21.93 -51.23 9.47
N ILE A 132 -20.74 -51.51 8.92
CA ILE A 132 -19.79 -50.46 8.49
C ILE A 132 -20.38 -49.66 7.34
N ALA A 133 -20.93 -50.32 6.32
CA ALA A 133 -21.52 -49.68 5.14
C ALA A 133 -22.73 -48.79 5.50
N ALA A 134 -23.52 -49.17 6.50
CA ALA A 134 -24.65 -48.38 6.98
C ALA A 134 -24.21 -47.02 7.57
N ASN A 135 -23.00 -46.95 8.13
CA ASN A 135 -22.43 -45.73 8.68
C ASN A 135 -21.74 -44.83 7.61
N ILE A 136 -21.56 -45.33 6.38
CA ILE A 136 -20.99 -44.55 5.28
C ILE A 136 -22.09 -43.70 4.62
N GLN A 137 -22.06 -42.39 4.89
CA GLN A 137 -22.99 -41.44 4.28
C GLN A 137 -22.82 -41.37 2.76
N ARG A 138 -21.58 -41.17 2.27
CA ARG A 138 -21.28 -41.00 0.85
C ARG A 138 -19.94 -41.64 0.50
N ILE A 139 -19.89 -42.26 -0.68
CA ILE A 139 -18.65 -42.74 -1.28
C ILE A 139 -18.63 -42.40 -2.77
N HIS A 140 -17.46 -42.06 -3.28
CA HIS A 140 -17.24 -41.78 -4.69
C HIS A 140 -15.74 -41.79 -4.99
N ARG A 141 -15.39 -42.04 -6.27
CA ARG A 141 -14.04 -41.74 -6.76
C ARG A 141 -13.89 -40.25 -7.01
N THR A 142 -12.75 -39.71 -6.59
CA THR A 142 -12.34 -38.33 -6.88
C THR A 142 -11.52 -38.32 -8.17
N ARG A 143 -11.72 -37.34 -9.06
CA ARG A 143 -10.94 -37.26 -10.30
C ARG A 143 -9.49 -36.88 -9.99
N LEU A 144 -8.54 -37.43 -10.74
CA LEU A 144 -7.09 -37.20 -10.58
C LEU A 144 -6.70 -35.70 -10.50
N GLY A 145 -7.41 -34.82 -11.21
CA GLY A 145 -7.18 -33.36 -11.16
C GLY A 145 -7.53 -32.68 -9.83
N GLU A 146 -8.48 -33.22 -9.06
CA GLU A 146 -8.95 -32.64 -7.79
C GLU A 146 -8.06 -33.05 -6.59
N ILE A 147 -7.30 -34.14 -6.74
CA ILE A 147 -6.35 -34.63 -5.73
C ILE A 147 -5.12 -33.70 -5.67
N LEU A 148 -4.74 -33.09 -6.80
CA LEU A 148 -3.58 -32.21 -6.91
C LEU A 148 -3.81 -30.79 -6.39
N VAL A 149 -5.07 -30.33 -6.30
CA VAL A 149 -5.40 -29.01 -5.72
C VAL A 149 -5.04 -28.96 -4.24
N GLY A 150 -5.18 -30.08 -3.51
CA GLY A 150 -4.76 -30.19 -2.11
C GLY A 150 -3.24 -30.24 -1.89
N LYS A 151 -2.43 -30.30 -2.95
CA LYS A 151 -0.95 -30.24 -2.88
C LYS A 151 -0.38 -28.85 -3.18
N ASN A 152 -1.19 -27.89 -3.64
CA ASN A 152 -0.75 -26.51 -3.91
C ASN A 152 -1.06 -25.55 -2.74
N LEU A 153 -0.58 -25.89 -1.54
CA LEU A 153 -0.27 -24.89 -0.51
C LEU A 153 1.21 -24.44 -0.61
N GLY A 154 1.78 -24.51 -1.81
CA GLY A 154 2.96 -23.76 -2.21
C GLY A 154 2.49 -22.54 -2.99
N ARG A 155 2.53 -21.38 -2.32
CA ARG A 155 2.37 -20.01 -2.86
C ARG A 155 2.70 -19.90 -4.36
N SER A 156 1.79 -19.32 -5.14
CA SER A 156 2.11 -18.26 -6.10
C SER A 156 0.85 -17.70 -6.78
N TRP A 157 0.56 -16.44 -6.45
CA TRP A 157 -0.32 -15.46 -7.10
C TRP A 157 -1.84 -15.67 -7.03
#